data_AF-A0A2P1QN87-F1
#
_entry.id   AF-A0A2P1QN87-F1
#
_cell.length_a   1.000
_cell.length_b   1.000
_cell.length_c   1.000
_cell.angle_alpha   90.00
_cell.angle_beta   90.00
_cell.angle_gamma   90.00
#
_symmetry.space_group_name_H-M   'P 1'
#
loop_
_entity.id
_entity.type
_entity.pdbx_description
1 polymer ?
#
loop_
_entity_poly.entity_id
_entity_poly.type
_entity_poly.pdbx_seq_one_letter_code
_entity_poly.pdbx_strand_id
1 'polypeptide(L)'
;MISNVYGCDFQFDEKDDNILKNVVAPFLQNVQDWVDISSDLIQISQKIEAMGALTNSIREIESSGFLVFGGVENQILTDMDGVESNFPVCIIKLIALHDPDIIQMPIK
;
A
#
# COMPACT_ATOMS: atom_id res chain seq x y z
N MET A 1 0.98 11.34 -2.89
CA MET A 1 2.17 10.79 -2.21
C MET A 1 1.73 10.40 -0.81
N ILE A 2 1.90 9.14 -0.41
CA ILE A 2 1.87 8.74 1.00
C ILE A 2 3.16 9.32 1.60
N SER A 3 3.01 10.36 2.40
CA SER A 3 4.10 11.02 3.12
C SER A 3 3.54 11.44 4.45
N ASN A 4 4.38 11.49 5.48
CA ASN A 4 3.95 11.85 6.83
C ASN A 4 2.94 10.84 7.43
N VAL A 5 3.19 9.55 7.17
CA VAL A 5 2.51 8.43 7.83
C VAL A 5 3.46 7.72 8.78
N TYR A 6 2.92 7.07 9.80
CA TYR A 6 3.69 6.39 10.85
C TYR A 6 3.61 4.87 10.78
N GLY A 7 2.92 4.33 9.77
CA GLY A 7 2.80 2.89 9.57
C GLY A 7 1.98 2.54 8.33
N CYS A 8 1.89 1.23 8.07
CA CYS A 8 1.08 0.66 7.01
C CYS A 8 0.09 -0.37 7.57
N ASP A 9 -1.13 -0.37 7.03
CA ASP A 9 -2.10 -1.45 7.13
C ASP A 9 -2.28 -2.08 5.74
N PHE A 10 -2.08 -3.39 5.65
CA PHE A 10 -2.13 -4.15 4.41
C PHE A 10 -3.31 -5.11 4.42
N GLN A 11 -4.24 -4.91 3.48
CA GLN A 11 -5.48 -5.67 3.38
C GLN A 11 -5.49 -6.45 2.06
N PHE A 12 -5.57 -7.78 2.13
CA PHE A 12 -5.66 -8.66 0.97
C PHE A 12 -6.38 -9.95 1.35
N ASP A 13 -7.10 -10.55 0.41
CA ASP A 13 -7.78 -11.85 0.57
C ASP A 13 -7.41 -12.79 -0.59
N GLU A 14 -6.11 -13.10 -0.69
CA GLU A 14 -5.58 -14.14 -1.58
C GLU A 14 -5.18 -15.35 -0.73
N LYS A 15 -5.47 -16.56 -1.23
CA LYS A 15 -5.25 -17.83 -0.54
C LYS A 15 -4.24 -18.72 -1.25
N ASP A 16 -3.89 -18.41 -2.50
CA ASP A 16 -2.83 -19.09 -3.22
C ASP A 16 -1.46 -18.69 -2.67
N ASP A 17 -0.81 -19.64 -1.99
CA ASP A 17 0.51 -19.51 -1.38
C ASP A 17 1.59 -19.02 -2.35
N ASN A 18 1.51 -19.40 -3.62
CA ASN A 18 2.48 -19.04 -4.64
C ASN A 18 2.28 -17.58 -5.07
N ILE A 19 1.03 -17.15 -5.25
CA ILE A 19 0.69 -15.75 -5.53
C ILE A 19 1.05 -14.85 -4.34
N LEU A 20 0.74 -15.29 -3.11
CA LEU A 20 1.09 -14.56 -1.90
C LEU A 20 2.60 -14.30 -1.79
N LYS A 21 3.42 -15.33 -1.98
CA LYS A 21 4.89 -15.24 -1.80
C LYS A 21 5.58 -14.51 -2.94
N ASN A 22 5.12 -14.68 -4.18
CA ASN A 22 5.85 -14.23 -5.36
C ASN A 22 5.27 -12.96 -6.01
N VAL A 23 4.04 -12.56 -5.64
CA VAL A 23 3.38 -11.37 -6.20
C VAL A 23 3.01 -10.38 -5.10
N VAL A 24 2.24 -10.82 -4.11
CA VAL A 24 1.72 -9.92 -3.06
C VAL A 24 2.82 -9.45 -2.11
N ALA A 25 3.61 -10.37 -1.56
CA ALA A 25 4.65 -10.03 -0.58
C ALA A 25 5.72 -9.07 -1.13
N PRO A 26 6.29 -9.27 -2.34
CA PRO A 26 7.25 -8.32 -2.91
C PRO A 26 6.66 -6.93 -3.12
N PHE A 27 5.41 -6.84 -3.58
CA PHE A 27 4.72 -5.56 -3.75
C PHE A 27 4.55 -4.82 -2.42
N LEU A 28 4.03 -5.50 -1.38
CA LEU A 28 3.81 -4.89 -0.07
C LEU A 28 5.11 -4.47 0.60
N GLN A 29 6.19 -5.25 0.43
CA GLN A 29 7.52 -4.88 0.89
C GLN A 29 7.99 -3.57 0.24
N ASN A 30 7.83 -3.43 -1.08
CA ASN A 30 8.22 -2.20 -1.77
C ASN A 30 7.40 -0.98 -1.31
N VAL A 31 6.12 -1.16 -0.95
CA VAL A 31 5.33 -0.08 -0.34
C VAL A 31 5.87 0.30 1.04
N GLN A 32 6.19 -0.70 1.88
CA GLN A 32 6.75 -0.47 3.21
C GLN A 32 8.08 0.26 3.14
N ASP A 33 9.00 -0.20 2.27
CA ASP A 33 10.29 0.44 2.03
C ASP A 33 10.12 1.91 1.62
N TRP A 34 9.11 2.21 0.81
CA TRP A 34 8.84 3.59 0.41
C TRP A 34 8.30 4.46 1.55
N VAL A 35 7.42 3.92 2.39
CA VAL A 35 6.93 4.62 3.58
C VAL A 35 8.08 4.95 4.53
N ASP A 36 9.00 4.01 4.73
CA ASP A 36 10.19 4.21 5.58
C ASP A 36 11.16 5.26 4.98
N ILE A 37 11.32 5.24 3.64
CA ILE A 37 12.12 6.22 2.88
C ILE A 37 11.46 7.61 2.86
N SER A 38 10.14 7.72 3.05
CA SER A 38 9.43 9.00 2.97
C SER A 38 9.79 10.03 4.06
N SER A 39 10.65 9.66 5.02
CA SER A 39 11.23 10.59 5.99
C SER A 39 12.02 11.73 5.32
N ASP A 40 11.99 12.92 5.94
CA ASP A 40 12.54 14.19 5.40
C ASP A 40 14.08 14.21 5.20
N LEU A 41 14.77 13.08 5.38
CA LEU A 41 16.24 12.97 5.38
C LEU A 41 16.84 12.47 4.05
N ILE A 42 16.03 12.30 3.00
CA ILE A 42 16.44 11.60 1.76
C ILE A 42 16.68 12.56 0.58
N GLN A 43 17.68 12.26 -0.25
CA GLN A 43 18.02 13.08 -1.42
C GLN A 43 16.94 12.97 -2.52
N ILE A 44 16.80 14.02 -3.33
CA ILE A 44 15.79 14.07 -4.41
C ILE A 44 15.94 12.94 -5.45
N SER A 45 17.17 12.49 -5.73
CA SER A 45 17.46 11.37 -6.64
C SER A 45 16.87 10.06 -6.13
N GLN A 46 17.12 9.75 -4.86
CA GLN A 46 16.61 8.55 -4.18
C GLN A 46 15.08 8.54 -4.14
N LYS A 47 14.45 9.72 -3.96
CA LYS A 47 12.99 9.86 -4.03
C LYS A 47 12.45 9.51 -5.42
N ILE A 48 13.09 10.00 -6.49
CA ILE A 48 12.68 9.70 -7.87
C ILE A 48 12.83 8.22 -8.18
N GLU A 49 13.95 7.60 -7.79
CA GLU A 49 14.20 6.16 -7.98
C GLU A 49 13.14 5.32 -7.27
N ALA A 50 12.84 5.63 -6.00
CA ALA A 50 11.82 4.93 -5.24
C ALA A 50 10.41 5.08 -5.84
N MET A 51 10.07 6.26 -6.35
CA MET A 51 8.80 6.48 -7.07
C MET A 51 8.71 5.65 -8.36
N GLY A 52 9.82 5.54 -9.09
CA GLY A 52 9.91 4.69 -10.29
C GLY A 52 9.73 3.22 -9.96
N ALA A 53 10.40 2.75 -8.90
CA ALA A 53 10.27 1.37 -8.40
C ALA A 53 8.83 1.05 -8.00
N LEU A 54 8.19 1.91 -7.19
CA LEU A 54 6.79 1.73 -6.78
C LEU A 54 5.83 1.70 -7.98
N THR A 55 6.03 2.59 -8.96
CA THR A 55 5.21 2.63 -10.18
C THR A 55 5.31 1.32 -10.97
N ASN A 56 6.51 0.75 -11.09
CA ASN A 56 6.70 -0.52 -11.76
C ASN A 56 6.06 -1.67 -10.97
N SER A 57 6.21 -1.69 -9.64
CA SER A 57 5.59 -2.71 -8.79
C SER A 57 4.06 -2.67 -8.84
N ILE A 58 3.44 -1.49 -8.91
CA ILE A 58 1.98 -1.35 -9.11
C ILE A 58 1.57 -2.01 -10.44
N ARG A 59 2.29 -1.72 -11.53
CA ARG A 59 1.99 -2.31 -12.85
C ARG A 59 2.15 -3.83 -12.86
N GLU A 60 3.15 -4.36 -12.17
CA GLU A 60 3.42 -5.80 -12.09
C GLU A 60 2.30 -6.53 -11.34
N ILE A 61 1.86 -6.00 -10.19
CA ILE A 61 0.78 -6.63 -9.42
C ILE A 61 -0.57 -6.49 -10.15
N GLU A 62 -0.82 -5.37 -10.83
CA GLU A 62 -2.01 -5.19 -11.66
C GLU A 62 -2.04 -6.17 -12.84
N SER A 63 -0.90 -6.36 -13.51
CA SER A 63 -0.76 -7.35 -14.60
C SER A 63 -0.92 -8.79 -14.11
N SER A 64 -0.74 -9.03 -12.82
CA SER A 64 -0.94 -10.32 -12.16
C SER A 64 -2.39 -10.56 -11.73
N GLY A 65 -3.31 -9.63 -12.04
CA GLY A 65 -4.73 -9.80 -11.83
C GLY A 65 -5.27 -9.18 -10.55
N PHE A 66 -4.59 -8.18 -9.98
CA PHE A 66 -5.03 -7.46 -8.78
C PHE A 66 -5.40 -6.01 -9.08
N LEU A 67 -6.35 -5.47 -8.33
CA LEU A 67 -6.59 -4.04 -8.21
C LEU A 67 -5.91 -3.55 -6.94
N VAL A 68 -5.19 -2.43 -7.06
CA VAL A 68 -4.51 -1.78 -5.94
C VAL A 68 -5.28 -0.52 -5.55
N PHE A 69 -5.68 -0.44 -4.29
CA PHE A 69 -6.26 0.75 -3.70
C PHE A 69 -5.34 1.25 -2.59
N GLY A 70 -4.99 2.54 -2.64
CA GLY A 70 -4.13 3.18 -1.65
C GLY A 70 -4.83 4.39 -1.04
N GLY A 71 -4.68 4.57 0.28
CA GLY A 71 -5.21 5.70 1.02
C GLY A 71 -4.37 6.02 2.25
N VAL A 72 -4.67 7.15 2.88
CA VAL A 72 -4.15 7.50 4.21
C VAL A 72 -5.34 7.70 5.12
N GLU A 73 -5.39 6.94 6.21
CA GLU A 73 -6.35 7.11 7.28
C GLU A 73 -5.67 7.82 8.45
N ASN A 74 -6.30 8.86 8.98
CA ASN A 74 -5.82 9.51 10.18
C ASN A 74 -6.46 8.83 11.41
N GLN A 75 -5.72 7.93 12.04
CA GLN A 75 -6.16 7.24 13.25
C GLN A 75 -5.88 8.12 14.47
N ILE A 76 -6.64 7.93 15.56
CA ILE A 76 -6.45 8.64 16.81
C ILE A 76 -5.78 7.70 17.81
N LEU A 77 -4.61 8.10 18.30
CA LEU A 77 -3.95 7.46 19.45
C LEU A 77 -4.34 8.19 20.72
N THR A 78 -4.83 7.45 21.70
CA THR A 78 -5.09 7.94 23.05
C THR A 78 -4.03 7.37 23.99
N ASP A 79 -3.32 8.24 24.71
CA ASP A 79 -2.36 7.80 25.72
C ASP A 79 -3.04 7.34 27.03
N MET A 80 -2.25 6.95 28.03
CA MET A 80 -2.79 6.51 29.31
C MET A 80 -3.51 7.62 30.10
N ASP A 81 -3.22 8.88 29.81
CA ASP A 81 -3.83 10.05 30.47
C ASP A 81 -5.04 10.60 29.69
N GLY A 82 -5.40 9.97 28.56
CA GLY A 82 -6.54 10.35 27.73
C GLY A 82 -6.23 11.42 26.68
N VAL A 83 -4.95 11.76 26.45
CA VAL A 83 -4.55 12.73 25.44
C VAL A 83 -4.62 12.09 24.05
N GLU A 84 -5.34 12.72 23.15
CA GLU A 84 -5.50 12.29 21.77
C GLU A 84 -4.42 12.90 20.86
N SER A 85 -3.92 12.10 19.92
CA SER A 85 -2.99 12.53 18.88
C SER A 85 -3.27 11.86 17.54
N ASN A 86 -2.96 12.56 16.46
CA ASN A 86 -3.10 12.04 15.10
C ASN A 86 -2.01 11.01 14.81
N PHE A 87 -2.41 9.88 14.26
CA PHE A 87 -1.54 8.82 13.81
C PHE A 87 -1.92 8.40 12.39
N PRO A 88 -1.44 9.12 11.36
CA PRO A 88 -1.73 8.76 9.97
C PRO A 88 -1.12 7.41 9.60
N VAL A 89 -1.94 6.52 9.06
CA VAL A 89 -1.57 5.18 8.61
C VAL A 89 -1.84 5.07 7.12
N CYS A 90 -0.87 4.54 6.38
CA CYS A 90 -1.06 4.16 4.99
C CYS A 90 -1.91 2.89 4.91
N ILE A 91 -3.00 2.91 4.17
CA ILE A 91 -3.80 1.72 3.90
C ILE A 91 -3.57 1.29 2.46
N ILE A 92 -3.16 0.04 2.27
CA ILE A 92 -3.12 -0.60 0.96
C ILE A 92 -4.10 -1.77 0.96
N LYS A 93 -5.04 -1.75 0.02
CA LYS A 93 -5.96 -2.85 -0.23
C LYS A 93 -5.70 -3.45 -1.60
N LEU A 94 -5.50 -4.76 -1.63
CA LEU A 94 -5.38 -5.56 -2.83
C LEU A 94 -6.64 -6.41 -3.01
N ILE A 95 -7.23 -6.37 -4.19
CA ILE A 95 -8.41 -7.17 -4.52
C ILE A 95 -8.16 -7.91 -5.83
N ALA A 96 -8.35 -9.23 -5.84
CA ALA A 96 -8.21 -10.00 -7.06
C ALA A 96 -9.33 -9.65 -8.05
N LEU A 97 -9.03 -9.48 -9.33
CA LEU A 97 -10.02 -9.15 -10.37
C LEU A 97 -11.14 -10.19 -10.50
N HIS A 98 -10.85 -11.42 -10.11
CA HIS A 98 -11.79 -12.55 -10.14
C HIS A 98 -12.54 -12.75 -8.82
N ASP A 99 -12.38 -11.83 -7.87
CA ASP A 99 -13.15 -11.83 -6.63
C ASP A 99 -14.65 -11.75 -6.96
N PRO A 100 -15.47 -12.73 -6.50
CA PRO A 100 -16.90 -12.79 -6.81
C PRO A 100 -17.69 -11.60 -6.26
N ASP A 101 -17.15 -10.85 -5.29
CA ASP A 101 -17.78 -9.66 -4.71
C ASP A 101 -17.53 -8.39 -5.56
N ILE A 102 -16.70 -8.47 -6.61
CA ILE A 102 -16.51 -7.36 -7.57
C ILE A 102 -17.57 -7.40 -8.68
N ILE A 103 -18.39 -6.35 -8.74
CA ILE A 103 -19.33 -6.15 -9.84
C ILE A 103 -18.58 -5.71 -11.10
N GLN A 104 -18.49 -6.61 -12.08
CA GLN A 104 -17.93 -6.31 -13.41
C GLN A 104 -18.92 -5.48 -14.21
N MET A 105 -18.69 -4.17 -14.34
CA MET A 105 -19.50 -3.30 -15.19
C MET A 105 -18.88 -3.20 -16.59
N PRO A 106 -19.65 -3.43 -17.68
CA PRO A 106 -19.16 -3.20 -19.02
C PRO A 106 -18.86 -1.70 -19.21
N ILE A 107 -17.65 -1.40 -19.64
CA ILE A 107 -17.25 -0.03 -20.02
C ILE A 107 -18.02 0.32 -21.30
N LYS A 108 -18.83 1.39 -21.25
CA LYS A 108 -19.56 1.92 -22.40
C LYS A 108 -18.68 2.79 -23.29
#